data_AF-A0A956S766-F1
#
_entry.id   AF-A0A956S766-F1
#
_cell.length_a   1.000
_cell.length_b   1.000
_cell.length_c   1.000
_cell.angle_alpha   90.00
_cell.angle_beta   90.00
_cell.angle_gamma   90.00
#
_symmetry.space_group_name_H-M   'P 1'
#
loop_
_entity.id
_entity.type
_entity.pdbx_description
1 polymer ?
#
loop_
_entity_poly.entity_id
_entity_poly.type
_entity_poly.pdbx_seq_one_letter_code
_entity_poly.pdbx_strand_id
1 'polypeptide(L)'
;GDVTKVKYSGNHKIDLLIGGSPCQNLSQAVINNIKHNKGLQGEKSSLFYEYIRLLTETKPTYFLLENVGGMSNKDKNLISEALGVEPYLIDSNLFSAQDRKRYYWTNIPVDMNIEDRGIVLNDIVLKSEEVPDKYWYNEVFEYHGDNEKVQCTLNIKGHDILKRVNNLNNKSATLTCCRGGNLQKKVYQDGRCRKLTPLEYERLQTVPDNYTEGVSDSQRYNMLGNGWTVEVIKHIFKNIK
;
A
#
# COMPACT_ATOMS: atom_id res chain seq x y z
N GLY A 1 -2.52 -16.98 -10.80
CA GLY A 1 -1.71 -18.20 -10.67
C GLY A 1 -0.49 -17.92 -9.79
N ASP A 2 0.37 -18.91 -9.61
CA ASP A 2 1.62 -18.80 -8.83
C ASP A 2 2.76 -18.30 -9.74
N VAL A 3 3.34 -17.15 -9.43
CA VAL A 3 4.39 -16.51 -10.25
C VAL A 3 5.67 -17.35 -10.35
N THR A 4 5.95 -18.17 -9.34
CA THR A 4 7.12 -19.07 -9.32
C THR A 4 7.06 -20.14 -10.41
N LYS A 5 5.87 -20.37 -10.97
CA LYS A 5 5.62 -21.35 -12.03
C LYS A 5 5.52 -20.71 -13.42
N VAL A 6 5.57 -19.39 -13.50
CA VAL A 6 5.45 -18.64 -14.75
C VAL A 6 6.79 -18.68 -15.49
N LYS A 7 6.77 -19.07 -16.76
CA LYS A 7 7.92 -18.97 -17.67
C LYS A 7 7.55 -18.07 -18.83
N TYR A 8 8.40 -17.08 -19.12
CA TYR A 8 8.20 -16.24 -20.29
C TYR A 8 8.52 -17.04 -21.57
N SER A 9 7.56 -17.14 -22.48
CA SER A 9 7.71 -17.92 -23.72
C SER A 9 8.47 -17.17 -24.83
N GLY A 10 8.64 -15.85 -24.70
CA GLY A 10 9.23 -15.02 -25.75
C GLY A 10 8.27 -14.61 -26.88
N ASN A 11 7.02 -15.10 -26.87
CA ASN A 11 6.09 -14.91 -28.00
C ASN A 11 5.43 -13.53 -28.04
N HIS A 12 5.55 -12.74 -26.98
CA HIS A 12 4.95 -11.41 -26.87
C HIS A 12 5.92 -10.45 -26.21
N LYS A 13 6.23 -9.33 -26.86
CA LYS A 13 7.01 -8.27 -26.24
C LYS A 13 6.25 -7.72 -25.03
N ILE A 14 6.96 -7.56 -23.90
CA ILE A 14 6.44 -6.89 -22.70
C ILE A 14 7.10 -5.51 -22.65
N ASP A 15 6.32 -4.43 -22.75
CA ASP A 15 6.88 -3.07 -22.70
C ASP A 15 7.00 -2.55 -21.26
N LEU A 16 6.16 -3.01 -20.35
CA LEU A 16 6.14 -2.59 -18.95
C LEU A 16 5.98 -3.80 -18.02
N LEU A 17 6.93 -3.98 -17.10
CA LEU A 17 6.83 -4.95 -16.00
C LEU A 17 6.58 -4.22 -14.68
N ILE A 18 5.50 -4.56 -13.98
CA ILE A 18 5.18 -3.98 -12.66
C ILE A 18 5.03 -5.04 -11.59
N GLY A 19 5.41 -4.71 -10.35
CA GLY A 19 5.29 -5.64 -9.23
C GLY A 19 5.43 -4.98 -7.87
N GLY A 20 4.87 -5.63 -6.85
CA GLY A 20 5.02 -5.26 -5.45
C GLY A 20 5.23 -6.53 -4.63
N SER A 21 6.49 -6.83 -4.29
CA SER A 21 6.83 -8.09 -3.63
C SER A 21 6.65 -7.99 -2.10
N PRO A 22 6.10 -9.00 -1.41
CA PRO A 22 6.10 -9.05 0.04
C PRO A 22 7.50 -8.91 0.64
N CYS A 23 7.68 -7.98 1.59
CA CYS A 23 8.98 -7.56 2.14
C CYS A 23 9.62 -8.55 3.15
N GLN A 24 9.41 -9.86 3.02
CA GLN A 24 9.93 -10.81 4.00
C GLN A 24 11.18 -11.52 3.46
N ASN A 25 12.33 -11.22 4.10
CA ASN A 25 13.60 -11.94 4.00
C ASN A 25 14.38 -11.76 2.68
N LEU A 26 14.95 -10.58 2.46
CA LEU A 26 15.97 -10.36 1.44
C LEU A 26 17.36 -10.72 2.02
N SER A 27 18.17 -11.49 1.29
CA SER A 27 19.49 -11.99 1.74
C SER A 27 20.56 -11.75 0.68
N GLN A 28 21.73 -11.22 1.09
CA GLN A 28 22.85 -10.86 0.20
C GLN A 28 23.45 -12.06 -0.55
N ALA A 29 23.47 -13.25 0.08
CA ALA A 29 23.98 -14.47 -0.55
C ALA A 29 23.22 -14.81 -1.85
N VAL A 30 21.96 -14.37 -1.94
CA VAL A 30 21.10 -14.62 -3.08
C VAL A 30 21.36 -13.63 -4.23
N ILE A 31 21.70 -12.36 -3.95
CA ILE A 31 22.15 -11.41 -4.98
C ILE A 31 23.35 -11.96 -5.73
N ASN A 32 24.35 -12.46 -4.99
CA ASN A 32 25.57 -12.97 -5.59
C ASN A 32 25.26 -14.16 -6.52
N ASN A 33 24.30 -15.01 -6.13
CA ASN A 33 23.85 -16.11 -7.00
C ASN A 33 23.22 -15.60 -8.30
N ILE A 34 22.39 -14.55 -8.26
CA ILE A 34 21.79 -13.95 -9.46
C ILE A 34 22.85 -13.30 -10.35
N LYS A 35 23.76 -12.50 -9.79
CA LYS A 35 24.86 -11.88 -10.54
C LYS A 35 25.77 -12.90 -11.22
N HIS A 36 25.86 -14.11 -10.67
CA HIS A 36 26.72 -15.19 -11.18
C HIS A 36 25.95 -16.31 -11.90
N ASN A 37 24.66 -16.13 -12.24
CA ASN A 37 23.80 -17.16 -12.85
C ASN A 37 23.81 -18.51 -12.12
N LYS A 38 24.07 -18.52 -10.81
CA LYS A 38 23.94 -19.71 -9.96
C LYS A 38 22.50 -19.76 -9.50
N GLY A 39 21.78 -20.83 -9.85
CA GLY A 39 20.35 -20.96 -9.56
C GLY A 39 19.99 -20.78 -8.08
N LEU A 40 18.74 -20.37 -7.83
CA LEU A 40 18.17 -20.21 -6.50
C LEU A 40 17.79 -21.59 -5.93
N GLN A 41 18.73 -22.31 -5.29
CA GLN A 41 18.39 -23.53 -4.55
C GLN A 41 17.99 -23.19 -3.10
N GLY A 42 16.69 -23.25 -2.84
CA GLY A 42 16.08 -23.13 -1.51
C GLY A 42 14.58 -22.84 -1.60
N GLU A 43 13.74 -23.63 -0.92
CA GLU A 43 12.27 -23.68 -1.04
C GLU A 43 11.50 -22.38 -0.64
N LYS A 44 12.21 -21.26 -0.41
CA LYS A 44 11.62 -19.94 -0.13
C LYS A 44 12.41 -18.83 -0.84
N SER A 45 12.60 -18.96 -2.15
CA SER A 45 13.03 -17.84 -2.99
C SER A 45 12.03 -16.68 -2.83
N SER A 46 12.49 -15.54 -2.32
CA SER A 46 11.62 -14.39 -2.09
C SER A 46 11.02 -13.91 -3.42
N LEU A 47 9.73 -13.56 -3.44
CA LEU A 47 9.00 -13.13 -4.65
C LEU A 47 9.65 -11.94 -5.40
N PHE A 48 10.52 -11.20 -4.72
CA PHE A 48 11.41 -10.23 -5.32
C PHE A 48 12.32 -10.84 -6.41
N TYR A 49 12.88 -12.02 -6.18
CA TYR A 49 13.76 -12.66 -7.15
C TYR A 49 13.01 -13.21 -8.35
N GLU A 50 11.74 -13.61 -8.19
CA GLU A 50 10.88 -13.92 -9.32
C GLU A 50 10.62 -12.67 -10.18
N TYR A 51 10.49 -11.51 -9.55
CA TYR A 51 10.43 -10.24 -10.28
C TYR A 51 11.73 -9.97 -11.06
N ILE A 52 12.90 -10.15 -10.45
CA ILE A 52 14.20 -9.98 -11.14
C ILE A 52 14.38 -10.98 -12.28
N ARG A 53 13.99 -12.24 -12.09
CA ARG A 53 14.01 -13.27 -13.13
C ARG A 53 13.14 -12.83 -14.30
N LEU A 54 11.89 -12.45 -14.05
CA LEU A 54 10.98 -11.98 -15.09
C LEU A 54 11.47 -10.70 -15.76
N LEU A 55 12.07 -9.75 -15.02
CA LEU A 55 12.68 -8.55 -15.59
C LEU A 55 13.80 -8.90 -16.58
N THR A 56 14.61 -9.91 -16.25
CA THR A 56 15.71 -10.39 -17.10
C THR A 56 15.22 -11.18 -18.31
N GLU A 57 14.22 -12.03 -18.13
CA GLU A 57 13.62 -12.85 -19.20
C GLU A 57 12.85 -11.97 -20.20
N THR A 58 12.05 -11.03 -19.71
CA THR A 58 11.15 -10.21 -20.53
C THR A 58 11.83 -8.98 -21.13
N LYS A 59 12.91 -8.47 -20.51
CA LYS A 59 13.66 -7.28 -20.93
C LYS A 59 12.74 -6.11 -21.34
N PRO A 60 11.85 -5.67 -20.43
CA PRO A 60 10.85 -4.69 -20.78
C PRO A 60 11.48 -3.32 -21.01
N THR A 61 10.78 -2.46 -21.75
CA THR A 61 11.21 -1.07 -21.96
C THR A 61 11.19 -0.29 -20.64
N TYR A 62 10.16 -0.51 -19.83
CA TYR A 62 10.00 0.09 -18.51
C TYR A 62 9.76 -0.97 -17.44
N PHE A 63 10.15 -0.67 -16.21
CA PHE A 63 9.79 -1.50 -15.06
C PHE A 63 9.41 -0.65 -13.86
N LEU A 64 8.61 -1.20 -12.94
CA LEU A 64 8.28 -0.57 -11.67
C LEU A 64 8.14 -1.62 -10.57
N LEU A 65 8.99 -1.53 -9.55
CA LEU A 65 8.88 -2.31 -8.32
C LEU A 65 8.53 -1.39 -7.15
N GLU A 66 7.43 -1.68 -6.44
CA GLU A 66 7.02 -0.99 -5.23
C GLU A 66 7.32 -1.82 -3.97
N ASN A 67 7.69 -1.15 -2.88
CA ASN A 67 7.76 -1.78 -1.56
C ASN A 67 7.67 -0.75 -0.41
N VAL A 68 7.53 -1.23 0.84
CA VAL A 68 7.28 -0.42 2.03
C VAL A 68 8.40 0.59 2.33
N GLY A 69 8.02 1.85 2.62
CA GLY A 69 8.98 2.91 2.95
C GLY A 69 9.70 2.74 4.29
N GLY A 70 9.15 1.90 5.18
CA GLY A 70 9.72 1.60 6.51
C GLY A 70 10.72 0.44 6.54
N MET A 71 11.19 -0.04 5.39
CA MET A 71 12.18 -1.12 5.33
C MET A 71 13.56 -0.67 5.83
N SER A 72 14.42 -1.63 6.16
CA SER A 72 15.79 -1.34 6.58
C SER A 72 16.62 -0.74 5.43
N ASN A 73 17.61 0.10 5.74
CA ASN A 73 18.54 0.61 4.72
C ASN A 73 19.31 -0.52 4.03
N LYS A 74 19.59 -1.62 4.75
CA LYS A 74 20.25 -2.80 4.18
C LYS A 74 19.41 -3.41 3.07
N ASP A 75 18.12 -3.66 3.32
CA ASP A 75 17.21 -4.25 2.33
C ASP A 75 16.98 -3.30 1.15
N LYS A 76 16.82 -2.00 1.43
CA LYS A 76 16.69 -0.97 0.40
C LYS A 76 17.89 -0.98 -0.57
N ASN A 77 19.11 -0.94 -0.02
CA ASN A 77 20.34 -0.92 -0.81
C ASN A 77 20.53 -2.23 -1.61
N LEU A 78 20.14 -3.36 -1.03
CA LEU A 78 20.14 -4.67 -1.69
C LEU A 78 19.23 -4.64 -2.93
N ILE A 79 18.02 -4.10 -2.81
CA ILE A 79 17.09 -3.96 -3.95
C ILE A 79 17.67 -2.99 -5.00
N SER A 80 18.20 -1.83 -4.57
CA SER A 80 18.81 -0.84 -5.48
C SER A 80 19.98 -1.46 -6.27
N GLU A 81 20.86 -2.21 -5.60
CA GLU A 81 22.00 -2.88 -6.23
C GLU A 81 21.55 -3.93 -7.26
N ALA A 82 20.48 -4.66 -6.97
CA ALA A 82 19.94 -5.69 -7.86
C ALA A 82 19.22 -5.10 -9.09
N LEU A 83 18.56 -3.95 -8.95
CA LEU A 83 17.84 -3.27 -10.03
C LEU A 83 18.70 -2.25 -10.80
N GLY A 84 19.84 -1.85 -10.24
CA GLY A 84 20.73 -0.86 -10.83
C GLY A 84 20.21 0.58 -10.79
N VAL A 85 19.20 0.86 -9.96
CA VAL A 85 18.58 2.19 -9.80
C VAL A 85 18.28 2.46 -8.32
N GLU A 86 18.27 3.73 -7.92
CA GLU A 86 17.77 4.13 -6.60
C GLU A 86 16.25 4.34 -6.61
N PRO A 87 15.56 4.13 -5.49
CA PRO A 87 14.11 4.30 -5.43
C PRO A 87 13.71 5.75 -5.24
N TYR A 88 12.54 6.09 -5.79
CA TYR A 88 11.79 7.26 -5.36
C TYR A 88 11.02 6.93 -4.08
N LEU A 89 11.17 7.75 -3.02
CA LEU A 89 10.33 7.68 -1.83
C LEU A 89 9.16 8.64 -2.00
N ILE A 90 7.96 8.10 -2.19
CA ILE A 90 6.74 8.91 -2.34
C ILE A 90 5.78 8.56 -1.20
N ASP A 91 5.25 9.60 -0.56
CA ASP A 91 4.16 9.48 0.38
C ASP A 91 2.83 9.71 -0.33
N SER A 92 1.88 8.78 -0.14
CA SER A 92 0.53 8.94 -0.71
C SER A 92 -0.22 10.13 -0.12
N ASN A 93 0.26 10.69 1.00
CA ASN A 93 -0.36 11.84 1.62
C ASN A 93 -0.41 13.07 0.71
N LEU A 94 0.47 13.17 -0.28
CA LEU A 94 0.44 14.24 -1.29
C LEU A 94 -0.76 14.13 -2.23
N PHE A 95 -1.34 12.93 -2.35
CA PHE A 95 -2.42 12.60 -3.30
C PHE A 95 -3.75 12.22 -2.63
N SER A 96 -3.72 11.78 -1.37
CA SER A 96 -4.88 11.28 -0.65
C SER A 96 -4.83 11.58 0.85
N ALA A 97 -5.93 11.28 1.54
CA ALA A 97 -6.06 11.41 3.00
C ALA A 97 -5.29 10.34 3.79
N GLN A 98 -4.15 9.84 3.31
CA GLN A 98 -3.42 8.72 3.90
C GLN A 98 -1.92 8.95 3.99
N ASP A 99 -1.34 8.82 5.19
CA ASP A 99 0.10 8.69 5.37
C ASP A 99 0.54 7.28 4.93
N ARG A 100 1.14 7.14 3.74
CA ARG A 100 1.59 5.87 3.14
C ARG A 100 2.84 6.08 2.29
N LYS A 101 3.98 6.08 2.98
CA LYS A 101 5.33 6.12 2.38
C LYS A 101 5.69 4.79 1.73
N ARG A 102 6.10 4.83 0.47
CA ARG A 102 6.56 3.68 -0.32
C ARG A 102 7.77 4.03 -1.17
N TYR A 103 8.64 3.06 -1.34
CA TYR A 103 9.74 3.12 -2.29
C TYR A 103 9.29 2.56 -3.63
N TYR A 104 9.67 3.24 -4.71
CA TYR A 104 9.40 2.86 -6.09
C TYR A 104 10.72 2.81 -6.86
N TRP A 105 11.20 1.61 -7.20
CA TRP A 105 12.34 1.42 -8.09
C TRP A 105 11.83 1.31 -9.53
N THR A 106 12.30 2.19 -10.39
CA THR A 106 11.87 2.25 -11.78
C THR A 106 12.90 2.96 -12.65
N ASN A 107 12.92 2.64 -13.93
CA ASN A 107 13.63 3.40 -14.96
C ASN A 107 12.74 4.48 -15.63
N ILE A 108 11.48 4.61 -15.21
CA ILE A 108 10.59 5.68 -15.66
C ILE A 108 11.04 6.99 -14.97
N PRO A 109 11.25 8.09 -15.71
CA PRO A 109 11.52 9.39 -15.10
C PRO A 109 10.35 9.84 -14.23
N VAL A 110 10.58 10.21 -12.98
CA VAL A 110 9.52 10.69 -12.07
C VAL A 110 9.81 12.13 -11.67
N ASP A 111 8.84 13.01 -11.86
CA ASP A 111 8.92 14.38 -11.33
C ASP A 111 8.63 14.35 -9.83
N MET A 112 9.61 14.72 -9.02
CA MET A 112 9.48 14.73 -7.56
C MET A 112 8.96 16.06 -7.02
N ASN A 113 8.70 17.06 -7.87
CA ASN A 113 8.04 18.31 -7.49
C ASN A 113 6.51 18.09 -7.39
N ILE A 114 6.12 17.26 -6.42
CA ILE A 114 4.72 16.90 -6.20
C ILE A 114 4.11 17.87 -5.19
N GLU A 115 3.08 18.60 -5.60
CA GLU A 115 2.30 19.46 -4.71
C GLU A 115 1.37 18.62 -3.82
N ASP A 116 1.30 18.95 -2.53
CA ASP A 116 0.33 18.33 -1.61
C ASP A 116 -1.08 18.87 -1.92
N ARG A 117 -1.99 17.96 -2.28
CA ARG A 117 -3.39 18.30 -2.54
C ARG A 117 -4.16 18.74 -1.29
N GLY A 118 -3.58 18.61 -0.09
CA GLY A 118 -4.18 19.05 1.17
C GLY A 118 -5.33 18.18 1.65
N ILE A 119 -5.54 17.00 1.04
CA ILE A 119 -6.71 16.14 1.31
C ILE A 119 -6.58 15.50 2.70
N VAL A 120 -7.66 15.58 3.48
CA VAL A 120 -7.81 14.97 4.81
C VAL A 120 -9.00 13.99 4.83
N LEU A 121 -9.18 13.27 5.94
CA LEU A 121 -10.25 12.26 6.05
C LEU A 121 -11.63 12.88 5.81
N ASN A 122 -11.88 14.09 6.30
CA ASN A 122 -13.14 14.80 6.17
C ASN A 122 -13.56 15.00 4.70
N ASP A 123 -12.61 15.10 3.76
CA ASP A 123 -12.90 15.33 2.34
C ASP A 123 -13.41 14.07 1.62
N ILE A 124 -13.18 12.87 2.21
CA ILE A 124 -13.42 11.59 1.53
C ILE A 124 -14.44 10.69 2.24
N VAL A 125 -14.71 10.95 3.52
CA VAL A 125 -15.67 10.15 4.29
C VAL A 125 -17.11 10.41 3.84
N LEU A 126 -17.95 9.41 4.03
CA LEU A 126 -19.39 9.56 3.87
C LEU A 126 -19.95 10.42 5.00
N LYS A 127 -21.07 11.09 4.73
CA LYS A 127 -21.83 11.75 5.78
C LYS A 127 -22.37 10.70 6.75
N SER A 128 -22.53 11.04 8.03
CA SER A 128 -22.87 10.05 9.05
C SER A 128 -24.20 9.35 8.78
N GLU A 129 -25.18 10.07 8.24
CA GLU A 129 -26.50 9.56 7.85
C GLU A 129 -26.45 8.55 6.67
N GLU A 130 -25.38 8.54 5.89
CA GLU A 130 -25.18 7.62 4.77
C GLU A 130 -24.42 6.35 5.18
N VAL A 131 -23.85 6.31 6.39
CA VAL A 131 -23.03 5.19 6.87
C VAL A 131 -23.92 4.14 7.55
N PRO A 132 -23.96 2.89 7.03
CA PRO A 132 -24.75 1.82 7.65
C PRO A 132 -24.38 1.53 9.10
N ASP A 133 -25.38 1.23 9.94
CA ASP A 133 -25.23 0.96 11.38
C ASP A 133 -24.13 -0.06 11.72
N LYS A 134 -23.93 -1.08 10.87
CA LYS A 134 -22.89 -2.12 11.04
C LYS A 134 -21.44 -1.59 11.11
N TYR A 135 -21.20 -0.34 10.73
CA TYR A 135 -19.87 0.28 10.80
C TYR A 135 -19.62 1.06 12.10
N TRP A 136 -20.67 1.37 12.84
CA TRP A 136 -20.59 2.12 14.10
C TRP A 136 -20.27 1.21 15.28
N TYR A 137 -19.45 1.71 16.21
CA TYR A 137 -19.14 1.05 17.47
C TYR A 137 -20.19 1.45 18.52
N ASN A 138 -20.53 0.50 19.40
CA ASN A 138 -21.40 0.71 20.56
C ASN A 138 -20.60 0.76 21.87
N GLU A 139 -19.32 0.44 21.80
CA GLU A 139 -18.40 0.41 22.90
C GLU A 139 -18.07 1.82 23.40
N VAL A 140 -17.88 1.95 24.71
CA VAL A 140 -17.45 3.20 25.32
C VAL A 140 -16.05 3.58 24.83
N PHE A 141 -15.79 4.87 24.76
CA PHE A 141 -14.52 5.43 24.35
C PHE A 141 -14.13 6.59 25.25
N GLU A 142 -12.83 6.83 25.35
CA GLU A 142 -12.25 8.04 25.94
C GLU A 142 -12.06 9.08 24.84
N TYR A 143 -12.50 10.32 25.09
CA TYR A 143 -12.36 11.46 24.18
C TYR A 143 -11.16 12.33 24.59
N HIS A 144 -10.27 12.62 23.64
CA HIS A 144 -9.00 13.32 23.91
C HIS A 144 -9.00 14.80 23.52
N GLY A 145 -9.99 15.25 22.75
CA GLY A 145 -10.11 16.66 22.32
C GLY A 145 -10.16 16.85 20.80
N ASP A 146 -10.71 17.98 20.37
CA ASP A 146 -11.05 18.28 18.97
C ASP A 146 -9.84 18.40 18.04
N ASN A 147 -8.66 18.69 18.60
CA ASN A 147 -7.43 18.94 17.84
C ASN A 147 -6.45 17.76 17.86
N GLU A 148 -6.77 16.69 18.58
CA GLU A 148 -5.89 15.52 18.71
C GLU A 148 -5.97 14.63 17.47
N LYS A 149 -4.82 14.16 16.96
CA LYS A 149 -4.80 13.24 15.80
C LYS A 149 -5.52 11.92 16.10
N VAL A 150 -5.34 11.42 17.32
CA VAL A 150 -6.12 10.32 17.89
C VAL A 150 -7.18 10.94 18.79
N GLN A 151 -8.35 11.17 18.22
CA GLN A 151 -9.43 11.91 18.88
C GLN A 151 -10.13 11.07 19.95
N CYS A 152 -10.20 9.75 19.75
CA CYS A 152 -10.73 8.84 20.76
C CYS A 152 -9.91 7.54 20.91
N THR A 153 -10.02 6.91 22.07
CA THR A 153 -9.58 5.54 22.32
C THR A 153 -10.77 4.66 22.68
N LEU A 154 -11.06 3.64 21.85
CA LEU A 154 -12.12 2.67 22.12
C LEU A 154 -11.74 1.70 23.24
N ASN A 155 -12.67 1.43 24.15
CA ASN A 155 -12.51 0.44 25.20
C ASN A 155 -12.80 -0.98 24.69
N ILE A 156 -11.90 -1.50 23.87
CA ILE A 156 -11.96 -2.85 23.29
C ILE A 156 -10.70 -3.65 23.65
N LYS A 157 -10.80 -4.98 23.64
CA LYS A 157 -9.65 -5.87 23.86
C LYS A 157 -8.66 -5.79 22.68
N GLY A 158 -7.37 -5.79 22.99
CA GLY A 158 -6.28 -5.83 21.99
C GLY A 158 -5.18 -4.81 22.24
N HIS A 159 -4.20 -4.76 21.33
CA HIS A 159 -3.12 -3.77 21.35
C HIS A 159 -3.64 -2.35 21.16
N ASP A 160 -2.96 -1.36 21.72
CA ASP A 160 -3.40 0.04 21.71
C ASP A 160 -3.64 0.58 20.31
N ILE A 161 -2.84 0.15 19.33
CA ILE A 161 -3.01 0.55 17.92
C ILE A 161 -4.40 0.19 17.35
N LEU A 162 -5.04 -0.87 17.86
CA LEU A 162 -6.37 -1.30 17.43
C LEU A 162 -7.49 -0.43 18.00
N LYS A 163 -7.21 0.26 19.11
CA LYS A 163 -8.18 1.06 19.86
C LYS A 163 -8.28 2.50 19.36
N ARG A 164 -7.27 2.98 18.63
CA ARG A 164 -7.16 4.35 18.15
C ARG A 164 -8.26 4.70 17.16
N VAL A 165 -8.87 5.86 17.35
CA VAL A 165 -9.88 6.47 16.49
C VAL A 165 -9.34 7.81 16.00
N ASN A 166 -9.25 7.99 14.69
CA ASN A 166 -8.59 9.16 14.09
C ASN A 166 -9.56 10.33 13.96
N ASN A 167 -8.99 11.53 14.03
CA ASN A 167 -9.68 12.78 13.74
C ASN A 167 -9.88 12.96 12.23
N LEU A 168 -11.07 13.41 11.83
CA LEU A 168 -11.41 13.65 10.42
C LEU A 168 -10.60 14.80 9.80
N ASN A 169 -10.13 15.75 10.60
CA ASN A 169 -9.30 16.87 10.13
C ASN A 169 -7.84 16.47 9.86
N ASN A 170 -7.50 15.19 10.02
CA ASN A 170 -6.16 14.67 9.76
C ASN A 170 -6.19 13.56 8.71
N LYS A 171 -4.98 13.16 8.30
CA LYS A 171 -4.78 12.01 7.42
C LYS A 171 -4.87 10.71 8.22
N SER A 172 -5.41 9.69 7.58
CA SER A 172 -5.42 8.31 8.05
C SER A 172 -4.00 7.74 8.10
N ALA A 173 -3.72 6.87 9.06
CA ALA A 173 -2.52 6.04 9.01
C ALA A 173 -2.59 5.06 7.82
N THR A 174 -1.42 4.57 7.37
CA THR A 174 -1.30 3.55 6.31
C THR A 174 -2.31 2.42 6.49
N LEU A 175 -3.10 2.16 5.43
CA LEU A 175 -3.97 1.01 5.34
C LEU A 175 -3.15 -0.28 5.33
N THR A 176 -3.62 -1.25 6.11
CA THR A 176 -3.00 -2.57 6.27
C THR A 176 -3.99 -3.67 5.90
N CYS A 177 -3.47 -4.84 5.52
CA CYS A 177 -4.29 -6.04 5.40
C CYS A 177 -5.04 -6.30 6.73
N CYS A 178 -6.36 -6.45 6.65
CA CYS A 178 -7.27 -6.65 7.77
C CYS A 178 -7.69 -8.12 7.88
N ARG A 179 -6.87 -8.94 8.56
CA ARG A 179 -7.12 -10.39 8.74
C ARG A 179 -8.09 -10.71 9.90
N GLY A 180 -9.07 -9.84 10.13
CA GLY A 180 -10.04 -9.94 11.24
C GLY A 180 -9.76 -8.99 12.41
N GLY A 181 -10.56 -9.12 13.48
CA GLY A 181 -10.49 -8.25 14.64
C GLY A 181 -10.83 -6.79 14.33
N ASN A 182 -10.21 -5.86 15.08
CA ASN A 182 -10.44 -4.41 14.97
C ASN A 182 -9.30 -3.71 14.21
N LEU A 183 -8.82 -4.30 13.12
CA LEU A 183 -7.70 -3.77 12.31
C LEU A 183 -8.12 -2.62 11.39
N GLN A 184 -9.42 -2.48 11.10
CA GLN A 184 -9.90 -1.39 10.26
C GLN A 184 -9.59 -0.04 10.90
N LYS A 185 -9.26 0.94 10.05
CA LYS A 185 -9.10 2.33 10.50
C LYS A 185 -10.44 2.85 10.97
N LYS A 186 -10.38 3.67 12.02
CA LYS A 186 -11.54 4.19 12.72
C LYS A 186 -11.50 5.70 12.74
N VAL A 187 -12.68 6.30 12.76
CA VAL A 187 -12.88 7.74 12.82
C VAL A 187 -13.94 8.09 13.83
N TYR A 188 -13.80 9.27 14.42
CA TYR A 188 -14.81 9.87 15.26
C TYR A 188 -15.61 10.83 14.39
N GLN A 189 -16.93 10.64 14.33
CA GLN A 189 -17.83 11.42 13.50
C GLN A 189 -19.14 11.62 14.26
N ASP A 190 -19.60 12.86 14.36
CA ASP A 190 -20.88 13.25 14.95
C ASP A 190 -21.18 12.59 16.30
N GLY A 191 -20.21 12.65 17.21
CA GLY A 191 -20.36 12.15 18.58
C GLY A 191 -20.09 10.66 18.76
N ARG A 192 -19.78 9.92 17.69
CA ARG A 192 -19.68 8.46 17.71
C ARG A 192 -18.42 7.95 17.02
N CYS A 193 -17.94 6.79 17.47
CA CYS A 193 -16.82 6.09 16.84
C CYS A 193 -17.33 5.09 15.80
N ARG A 194 -16.67 5.02 14.65
CA ARG A 194 -16.94 4.00 13.61
C ARG A 194 -15.68 3.55 12.91
N LYS A 195 -15.74 2.40 12.24
CA LYS A 195 -14.72 2.02 11.25
C LYS A 195 -15.03 2.67 9.91
N LEU A 196 -13.99 2.92 9.12
CA LEU A 196 -14.16 3.36 7.73
C LEU A 196 -14.81 2.25 6.90
N THR A 197 -15.69 2.61 5.98
CA THR A 197 -16.36 1.68 5.07
C THR A 197 -15.39 1.20 3.97
N PRO A 198 -15.72 0.11 3.23
CA PRO A 198 -14.94 -0.29 2.07
C PRO A 198 -14.83 0.79 0.99
N LEU A 199 -15.89 1.59 0.79
CA LEU A 199 -15.89 2.73 -0.13
C LEU A 199 -14.91 3.82 0.30
N GLU A 200 -14.82 4.11 1.60
CA GLU A 200 -13.84 5.08 2.11
C GLU A 200 -12.40 4.53 2.02
N TYR A 201 -12.20 3.21 2.11
CA TYR A 201 -10.92 2.56 1.81
C TYR A 201 -10.54 2.67 0.34
N GLU A 202 -11.51 2.57 -0.58
CA GLU A 202 -11.32 2.81 -2.01
C GLU A 202 -10.82 4.23 -2.25
N ARG A 203 -11.50 5.23 -1.68
CA ARG A 203 -11.11 6.64 -1.75
C ARG A 203 -9.73 6.90 -1.15
N LEU A 204 -9.37 6.27 -0.04
CA LEU A 204 -8.01 6.35 0.53
C LEU A 204 -6.92 5.79 -0.40
N GLN A 205 -7.24 4.79 -1.21
CA GLN A 205 -6.36 4.24 -2.25
C GLN A 205 -6.54 4.94 -3.61
N THR A 206 -7.42 5.94 -3.69
CA THR A 206 -7.73 6.72 -4.90
C THR A 206 -8.20 5.87 -6.09
N VAL A 207 -8.73 4.66 -5.82
CA VAL A 207 -9.47 3.89 -6.84
C VAL A 207 -10.87 4.50 -7.01
N PRO A 208 -11.51 4.34 -8.17
CA PRO A 208 -12.89 4.81 -8.36
C PRO A 208 -13.85 4.27 -7.30
N ASP A 209 -14.89 5.04 -6.98
CA ASP A 209 -15.95 4.60 -6.09
C ASP A 209 -16.56 3.27 -6.61
N ASN A 210 -16.73 2.31 -5.70
CA ASN A 210 -17.26 0.97 -5.96
C ASN A 210 -16.38 0.09 -6.87
N TYR A 211 -15.11 0.43 -7.07
CA TYR A 211 -14.18 -0.38 -7.86
C TYR A 211 -14.06 -1.85 -7.39
N THR A 212 -14.27 -2.11 -6.10
CA THR A 212 -14.24 -3.46 -5.51
C THR A 212 -15.62 -3.98 -5.12
N GLU A 213 -16.69 -3.44 -5.70
CA GLU A 213 -18.06 -3.96 -5.54
C GLU A 213 -18.17 -5.43 -6.02
N GLY A 214 -19.06 -6.19 -5.40
CA GLY A 214 -19.21 -7.64 -5.63
C GLY A 214 -18.24 -8.52 -4.82
N VAL A 215 -17.27 -7.92 -4.13
CA VAL A 215 -16.36 -8.62 -3.20
C VAL A 215 -16.83 -8.42 -1.76
N SER A 216 -16.66 -9.43 -0.90
CA SER A 216 -17.04 -9.30 0.52
C SER A 216 -16.24 -8.19 1.23
N ASP A 217 -16.86 -7.46 2.17
CA ASP A 217 -16.21 -6.36 2.91
C ASP A 217 -14.84 -6.75 3.46
N SER A 218 -14.74 -7.93 4.09
CA SER A 218 -13.49 -8.45 4.65
C SER A 218 -12.38 -8.60 3.60
N GLN A 219 -12.72 -9.08 2.40
CA GLN A 219 -11.77 -9.21 1.30
C GLN A 219 -11.43 -7.84 0.69
N ARG A 220 -12.41 -6.93 0.55
CA ARG A 220 -12.19 -5.55 0.09
C ARG A 220 -11.15 -4.83 0.95
N TYR A 221 -11.30 -4.88 2.29
CA TYR A 221 -10.32 -4.31 3.21
C TYR A 221 -8.91 -4.90 3.04
N ASN A 222 -8.80 -6.20 2.79
CA ASN A 222 -7.52 -6.88 2.57
C ASN A 222 -6.86 -6.45 1.25
N MET A 223 -7.64 -6.44 0.18
CA MET A 223 -7.17 -6.04 -1.16
C MET A 223 -6.71 -4.58 -1.14
N LEU A 224 -7.52 -3.67 -0.59
CA LEU A 224 -7.20 -2.24 -0.52
C LEU A 224 -6.04 -1.95 0.45
N GLY A 225 -5.87 -2.74 1.51
CA GLY A 225 -4.70 -2.63 2.38
C GLY A 225 -3.38 -2.92 1.66
N ASN A 226 -3.39 -3.94 0.79
CA ASN A 226 -2.23 -4.35 0.00
C ASN A 226 -2.08 -3.57 -1.32
N GLY A 227 -3.14 -2.91 -1.78
CA GLY A 227 -3.16 -2.16 -3.03
C GLY A 227 -2.23 -0.96 -3.05
N TRP A 228 -2.01 -0.44 -4.25
CA TRP A 228 -1.29 0.80 -4.50
C TRP A 228 -2.25 1.97 -4.57
N THR A 229 -1.76 3.14 -4.16
CA THR A 229 -2.49 4.40 -4.34
C THR A 229 -2.47 4.76 -5.82
N VAL A 230 -3.62 4.67 -6.49
CA VAL A 230 -3.74 4.85 -7.95
C VAL A 230 -3.17 6.17 -8.44
N GLU A 231 -3.40 7.28 -7.73
CA GLU A 231 -2.89 8.60 -8.14
C GLU A 231 -1.35 8.69 -8.11
N VAL A 232 -0.69 7.96 -7.20
CA VAL A 232 0.78 7.84 -7.20
C VAL A 232 1.25 7.07 -8.45
N ILE A 233 0.57 5.98 -8.80
CA ILE A 233 0.92 5.18 -9.98
C ILE A 233 0.68 5.98 -11.27
N LYS A 234 -0.44 6.71 -11.36
CA LYS A 234 -0.71 7.63 -12.48
C LYS A 234 0.38 8.70 -12.61
N HIS A 235 0.82 9.27 -11.49
CA HIS A 235 1.90 10.26 -11.47
C HIS A 235 3.21 9.69 -12.04
N ILE A 236 3.59 8.49 -11.61
CA ILE A 236 4.79 7.81 -12.13
C ILE A 236 4.63 7.52 -13.64
N PHE A 237 3.47 7.03 -14.07
CA PHE A 237 3.27 6.62 -15.47
C PHE A 237 3.09 7.77 -16.46
N LYS A 238 2.85 9.01 -16.01
CA LYS A 238 2.74 10.19 -16.90
C LYS A 238 3.94 10.40 -17.82
N ASN A 239 5.12 9.90 -17.45
CA ASN A 239 6.36 10.09 -18.19
C ASN A 239 6.79 8.86 -19.01
N ILE A 240 5.92 7.86 -19.13
CA ILE A 240 6.09 6.79 -20.13
C ILE A 240 5.87 7.40 -21.52
N LYS A 241 6.79 7.12 -22.45
CA LYS A 241 6.77 7.62 -23.83
C LYS A 241 6.26 6.58 -24.80
#